data_AF-A0A970PLN7-F1
#
_entry.id   AF-A0A970PLN7-F1
#
_cell.length_a   1.000
_cell.length_b   1.000
_cell.length_c   1.000
_cell.angle_alpha   90.00
_cell.angle_beta   90.00
_cell.angle_gamma   90.00
#
_symmetry.space_group_name_H-M   'P 1'
#
loop_
_entity.id
_entity.type
_entity.pdbx_description
1 polymer ?
#
loop_
_entity_poly.entity_id
_entity_poly.type
_entity_poly.pdbx_seq_one_letter_code
_entity_poly.pdbx_strand_id
1 'polypeptide(L)'
;MPISHPFPLFIRPDSRILVLGSFPSVRSREEGFYYGHPQNRFWQVLAVLFCEDIPLDTVARVGLLERHRIALWDVVSSCEINGSSDQSIKMAQVNPIAEAIAGHDIRAILLNGGT
;
A
#
# COMPACT_ATOMS: atom_id res chain seq x y z
N MET A 1 17.04 5.42 14.40
CA MET A 1 16.17 4.46 15.11
C MET A 1 15.18 3.92 14.10
N PRO A 2 15.08 2.59 13.96
CA PRO A 2 14.12 1.97 13.05
C PRO A 2 12.69 2.29 13.44
N ILE A 3 11.85 2.48 12.44
CA ILE A 3 10.40 2.60 12.57
C ILE A 3 9.73 1.37 11.95
N SER A 4 8.65 0.90 12.58
CA SER A 4 7.85 -0.21 12.09
C SER A 4 6.72 0.29 11.21
N HIS A 5 6.31 -0.54 10.26
CA HIS A 5 5.12 -0.33 9.47
C HIS A 5 3.88 -0.25 10.38
N PRO A 6 3.07 0.82 10.33
CA PRO A 6 2.08 1.09 11.38
C PRO A 6 0.71 0.45 11.18
N PHE A 7 0.40 -0.09 10.01
CA PHE A 7 -0.90 -0.73 9.73
C PHE A 7 -0.73 -2.10 9.05
N PRO A 8 -1.69 -3.03 9.21
CA PRO A 8 -1.62 -4.36 8.63
C PRO A 8 -1.90 -4.35 7.13
N LEU A 9 -1.57 -5.46 6.45
CA LEU A 9 -2.04 -5.79 5.11
C LEU A 9 -3.55 -5.50 4.98
N PHE A 10 -3.92 -4.64 4.04
CA PHE A 10 -5.31 -4.50 3.63
C PHE A 10 -5.64 -5.61 2.63
N ILE A 11 -6.45 -6.57 3.03
CA ILE A 11 -6.87 -7.70 2.18
C ILE A 11 -8.28 -8.15 2.54
N ARG A 12 -9.02 -8.63 1.53
CA ARG A 12 -10.34 -9.26 1.69
C ARG A 12 -10.32 -10.69 1.15
N PRO A 13 -11.27 -11.55 1.56
CA PRO A 13 -11.34 -12.92 1.07
C PRO A 13 -11.41 -13.04 -0.45
N ASP A 14 -12.00 -12.05 -1.13
CA ASP A 14 -12.15 -12.01 -2.58
C ASP A 14 -11.10 -11.15 -3.30
N SER A 15 -10.09 -10.61 -2.59
CA SER A 15 -8.99 -9.87 -3.21
C SER A 15 -8.27 -10.73 -4.25
N ARG A 16 -7.94 -10.13 -5.40
CA ARG A 16 -7.27 -10.80 -6.53
C ARG A 16 -5.98 -10.12 -6.97
N ILE A 17 -5.82 -8.84 -6.65
CA ILE A 17 -4.63 -8.06 -7.00
C ILE A 17 -4.03 -7.57 -5.70
N LEU A 18 -2.73 -7.81 -5.48
CA LEU A 18 -1.97 -7.17 -4.41
C LEU A 18 -1.11 -6.07 -5.01
N VAL A 19 -1.23 -4.84 -4.51
CA VAL A 19 -0.30 -3.76 -4.83
C VAL A 19 0.65 -3.57 -3.66
N LEU A 20 1.95 -3.61 -3.94
CA LEU A 20 3.02 -3.45 -2.96
C LEU A 20 3.74 -2.11 -3.18
N GLY A 21 3.73 -1.25 -2.17
CA GLY A 21 4.65 -0.12 -2.06
C GLY A 21 5.97 -0.49 -1.38
N SER A 22 6.87 0.47 -1.21
CA SER A 22 8.13 0.30 -0.49
C SER A 22 7.91 0.33 1.03
N PHE A 23 7.52 1.49 1.56
CA PHE A 23 7.21 1.76 2.96
C PHE A 23 6.27 2.99 3.01
N PRO A 24 5.32 3.06 3.97
CA PRO A 24 4.34 4.14 4.00
C PRO A 24 4.99 5.49 4.25
N SER A 25 4.65 6.48 3.42
CA SER A 25 5.12 7.87 3.58
C SER A 25 4.70 8.48 4.92
N VAL A 26 5.34 9.58 5.34
CA VAL A 26 4.94 10.36 6.52
C VAL A 26 3.43 10.64 6.52
N ARG A 27 2.89 11.09 5.39
CA ARG A 27 1.46 11.37 5.22
C ARG A 27 0.59 10.12 5.38
N SER A 28 1.00 9.01 4.78
CA SER A 28 0.28 7.73 4.94
C SER A 28 0.26 7.28 6.40
N ARG A 29 1.35 7.50 7.15
CA ARG A 29 1.43 7.18 8.58
C ARG A 29 0.56 8.10 9.44
N GLU A 30 0.50 9.39 9.11
CA GLU A 30 -0.39 10.38 9.76
C GLU A 30 -1.87 10.05 9.52
N GLU A 31 -2.24 9.68 8.29
CA GLU A 31 -3.61 9.32 7.90
C GLU A 31 -4.02 7.91 8.36
N GLY A 32 -3.06 7.06 8.72
CA GLY A 32 -3.31 5.65 9.06
C GLY A 32 -3.74 4.80 7.87
N PHE A 33 -3.46 5.23 6.64
CA PHE A 33 -3.83 4.49 5.43
C PHE A 33 -2.85 4.72 4.26
N TYR A 34 -2.88 3.83 3.27
CA TYR A 34 -1.94 3.82 2.15
C TYR A 34 -2.05 5.06 1.25
N TYR A 35 -0.91 5.45 0.67
CA TYR A 35 -0.78 6.47 -0.37
C TYR A 35 -1.44 7.84 -0.07
N GLY A 36 -1.30 8.35 1.16
CA GLY A 36 -1.90 9.63 1.58
C GLY A 36 -1.19 10.88 1.04
N HIS A 37 0.02 10.77 0.50
CA HIS A 37 0.75 11.94 0.00
C HIS A 37 0.09 12.50 -1.28
N PRO A 38 -0.24 13.81 -1.38
CA PRO A 38 -0.98 14.37 -2.52
C PRO A 38 -0.30 14.21 -3.90
N GLN A 39 1.03 14.11 -3.92
CA GLN A 39 1.78 13.85 -5.15
C GLN A 39 1.77 12.37 -5.57
N ASN A 40 1.36 11.45 -4.69
CA ASN A 40 1.21 10.05 -5.03
C ASN A 40 -0.03 9.90 -5.92
N ARG A 41 0.17 9.37 -7.14
CA ARG A 41 -0.87 9.28 -8.16
C ARG A 41 -1.70 8.00 -8.05
N PHE A 42 -1.45 7.13 -7.08
CA PHE A 42 -2.10 5.82 -6.98
C PHE A 42 -3.63 5.92 -7.06
N TRP A 43 -4.25 6.76 -6.21
CA TRP A 43 -5.70 6.94 -6.18
C TRP A 43 -6.24 7.58 -7.45
N GLN A 44 -5.51 8.51 -8.05
CA GLN A 44 -5.87 9.14 -9.33
C GLN A 44 -5.86 8.13 -10.47
N VAL A 45 -4.86 7.27 -10.51
CA VAL A 45 -4.74 6.21 -11.52
C VAL A 45 -5.88 5.21 -11.39
N LEU A 46 -6.20 4.74 -10.18
CA LEU A 46 -7.32 3.81 -10.00
C LEU A 46 -8.67 4.44 -10.41
N ALA A 47 -8.91 5.69 -10.02
CA ALA A 47 -10.12 6.42 -10.40
C ALA A 47 -10.29 6.49 -11.92
N VAL A 48 -9.22 6.81 -12.65
CA VAL A 48 -9.21 6.84 -14.13
C VAL A 48 -9.42 5.45 -14.72
N LEU A 49 -8.74 4.41 -14.21
CA LEU A 49 -8.84 3.05 -14.73
C LEU A 49 -10.24 2.45 -14.58
N PHE A 50 -10.94 2.81 -13.51
CA PHE A 50 -12.26 2.27 -13.19
C PHE A 50 -13.41 3.22 -13.52
N CYS A 51 -13.14 4.39 -14.10
CA CYS A 51 -14.13 5.43 -14.37
C CYS A 51 -14.94 5.82 -13.12
N GLU A 52 -14.26 5.99 -11.99
CA GLU A 52 -14.84 6.41 -10.71
C GLU A 52 -14.26 7.77 -10.26
N ASP A 53 -14.89 8.39 -9.28
CA ASP A 53 -14.35 9.60 -8.63
C ASP A 53 -13.08 9.27 -7.83
N ILE A 54 -12.18 10.26 -7.72
CA ILE A 54 -10.99 10.13 -6.87
C ILE A 54 -11.44 10.02 -5.41
N PRO A 55 -11.10 8.93 -4.69
CA PRO A 55 -11.54 8.75 -3.31
C PRO A 55 -10.83 9.76 -2.39
N LEU A 56 -11.62 10.56 -1.67
CA LEU A 56 -11.12 11.69 -0.88
C LEU A 56 -10.80 11.32 0.58
N ASP A 57 -11.38 10.25 1.09
CA ASP A 57 -11.17 9.78 2.47
C ASP A 57 -10.93 8.27 2.53
N THR A 58 -10.56 7.78 3.71
CA THR A 58 -10.26 6.35 3.93
C THR A 58 -11.45 5.46 3.65
N VAL A 59 -12.68 5.90 3.91
CA VAL A 59 -13.89 5.10 3.68
C VAL A 59 -14.11 4.90 2.17
N ALA A 60 -14.01 5.97 1.39
CA ALA A 60 -14.09 5.93 -0.07
C ALA A 60 -12.96 5.08 -0.67
N ARG A 61 -11.73 5.22 -0.15
CA ARG A 61 -10.57 4.41 -0.57
C ARG A 61 -10.81 2.92 -0.33
N VAL A 62 -11.28 2.54 0.85
CA VAL A 62 -11.62 1.15 1.17
C VAL A 62 -12.71 0.62 0.23
N GLY A 63 -13.79 1.37 0.03
CA GLY A 63 -14.87 0.95 -0.86
C GLY A 63 -14.41 0.74 -2.30
N LEU A 64 -13.53 1.60 -2.83
CA LEU A 64 -12.97 1.44 -4.16
C LEU A 64 -12.13 0.17 -4.26
N LEU A 65 -11.25 -0.08 -3.28
CA LEU A 65 -10.43 -1.29 -3.26
C LEU A 65 -11.27 -2.57 -3.17
N GLU A 66 -12.33 -2.57 -2.36
CA GLU A 66 -13.24 -3.71 -2.22
C GLU A 66 -13.97 -4.01 -3.53
N ARG A 67 -14.57 -3.00 -4.17
CA ARG A 67 -15.27 -3.17 -5.47
C ARG A 67 -14.39 -3.79 -6.54
N HIS A 68 -13.10 -3.43 -6.53
CA HIS A 68 -12.12 -3.86 -7.53
C HIS A 68 -11.21 -4.99 -7.05
N ARG A 69 -11.47 -5.55 -5.87
CA ARG A 69 -10.73 -6.69 -5.30
C ARG A 69 -9.23 -6.45 -5.18
N ILE A 70 -8.86 -5.25 -4.76
CA ILE A 70 -7.46 -4.83 -4.60
C ILE A 70 -7.06 -4.92 -3.12
N ALA A 71 -5.98 -5.62 -2.86
CA ALA A 71 -5.26 -5.65 -1.60
C ALA A 71 -4.08 -4.67 -1.65
N LEU A 72 -3.72 -4.06 -0.52
CA LEU A 72 -2.60 -3.14 -0.40
C LEU A 72 -1.67 -3.56 0.74
N TRP A 73 -0.37 -3.51 0.47
CA TRP A 73 0.64 -3.54 1.51
C TRP A 73 1.94 -2.86 1.05
N ASP A 74 2.97 -2.98 1.86
CA ASP A 74 4.31 -2.50 1.58
C ASP A 74 5.31 -3.64 1.79
N VAL A 75 6.42 -3.63 1.05
CA VAL A 75 7.45 -4.66 1.12
C VAL A 75 8.20 -4.60 2.46
N VAL A 76 8.47 -3.40 2.97
CA VAL A 76 9.29 -3.20 4.16
C VAL A 76 8.41 -3.22 5.43
N SER A 77 8.75 -4.11 6.37
CA SER A 77 8.08 -4.25 7.68
C SER A 77 8.64 -3.29 8.72
N SER A 78 9.94 -3.02 8.67
CA SER A 78 10.61 -1.99 9.48
C SER A 78 11.87 -1.50 8.79
N CYS A 79 12.23 -0.24 9.01
CA CYS A 79 13.47 0.35 8.49
C CYS A 79 13.85 1.61 9.24
N GLU A 80 15.09 2.06 9.05
CA GLU A 80 15.44 3.47 9.24
C GLU A 80 15.18 4.23 7.95
N ILE A 81 14.46 5.35 8.00
CA ILE A 81 14.13 6.17 6.83
C ILE A 81 14.11 7.65 7.21
N ASN A 82 14.69 8.49 6.36
CA ASN A 82 14.58 9.94 6.49
C ASN A 82 13.34 10.43 5.73
N GLY A 83 12.31 10.80 6.49
CA GLY A 83 11.03 11.24 5.93
C GLY A 83 10.31 10.11 5.19
N SER A 84 10.25 10.21 3.86
CA SER A 84 9.64 9.23 2.96
C SER A 84 10.53 8.90 1.75
N SER A 85 11.84 9.15 1.86
CA SER A 85 12.77 8.90 0.75
C SER A 85 13.23 7.44 0.75
N ASP A 86 12.82 6.67 -0.25
CA ASP A 86 13.22 5.27 -0.40
C ASP A 86 14.74 5.09 -0.46
N GLN A 87 15.46 6.05 -1.06
CA GLN A 87 16.92 6.04 -1.13
C GLN A 87 17.61 6.14 0.24
N SER A 88 16.88 6.60 1.26
CA SER A 88 17.40 6.70 2.61
C SER A 88 17.14 5.46 3.47
N ILE A 89 16.42 4.47 2.94
CA ILE A 89 16.08 3.25 3.66
C ILE A 89 17.36 2.50 4.05
N LYS A 90 17.48 2.18 5.34
CA LYS A 90 18.54 1.34 5.90
C LYS A 90 17.94 0.32 6.85
N MET A 91 18.67 -0.78 7.08
CA MET A 91 18.29 -1.84 8.02
C MET A 91 16.87 -2.38 7.76
N ALA A 92 16.51 -2.49 6.47
CA ALA A 92 15.18 -2.90 6.07
C ALA A 92 14.94 -4.37 6.46
N GLN A 93 13.83 -4.61 7.14
CA GLN A 93 13.24 -5.92 7.29
C GLN A 93 12.04 -6.02 6.35
N VAL A 94 11.82 -7.20 5.79
CA VAL A 94 10.79 -7.43 4.76
C VAL A 94 9.58 -8.11 5.40
N ASN A 95 8.39 -7.74 4.94
CA ASN A 95 7.15 -8.41 5.33
C ASN A 95 7.10 -9.84 4.76
N PRO A 96 6.54 -10.82 5.48
CA PRO A 96 6.38 -12.19 4.98
C PRO A 96 5.21 -12.28 3.99
N ILE A 97 5.40 -11.71 2.78
CA ILE A 97 4.33 -11.52 1.80
C ILE A 97 3.70 -12.84 1.36
N ALA A 98 4.52 -13.86 1.10
CA ALA A 98 4.04 -15.15 0.61
C ALA A 98 3.15 -15.85 1.66
N GLU A 99 3.56 -15.81 2.92
CA GLU A 99 2.81 -16.35 4.04
C GLU A 99 1.53 -15.54 4.30
N ALA A 100 1.59 -14.22 4.19
CA ALA A 100 0.46 -13.34 4.45
C ALA A 100 -0.67 -13.49 3.43
N ILE A 101 -0.36 -13.86 2.19
CA ILE A 101 -1.37 -14.11 1.14
C ILE A 101 -1.69 -15.59 0.94
N ALA A 102 -1.08 -16.49 1.71
CA ALA A 102 -1.37 -17.92 1.62
C ALA A 102 -2.86 -18.16 1.95
N GLY A 103 -3.59 -18.76 1.01
CA GLY A 103 -5.04 -18.99 1.14
C GLY A 103 -5.92 -17.91 0.51
N HIS A 104 -5.35 -16.84 -0.04
CA HIS A 104 -6.08 -15.87 -0.86
C HIS A 104 -5.91 -16.16 -2.36
N ASP A 105 -6.93 -15.86 -3.17
CA ASP A 105 -6.90 -15.99 -4.65
C ASP A 105 -6.18 -14.79 -5.30
N ILE A 106 -4.99 -14.44 -4.81
CA ILE A 106 -4.17 -13.38 -5.42
C ILE A 106 -3.60 -13.89 -6.74
N ARG A 107 -4.00 -13.24 -7.84
CA ARG A 107 -3.64 -13.61 -9.22
C ARG A 107 -2.56 -12.72 -9.82
N ALA A 108 -2.37 -11.53 -9.25
CA ALA A 108 -1.37 -10.58 -9.69
C ALA A 108 -0.79 -9.83 -8.50
N ILE A 109 0.52 -9.60 -8.54
CA ILE A 109 1.23 -8.70 -7.63
C ILE A 109 1.81 -7.57 -8.47
N LEU A 110 1.44 -6.34 -8.13
CA LEU A 110 1.89 -5.12 -8.80
C LEU A 110 2.81 -4.34 -7.85
N LEU A 111 3.92 -3.85 -8.37
CA LEU A 111 4.89 -3.07 -7.59
C LEU A 111 4.67 -1.58 -7.86
N ASN A 112 4.38 -0.81 -6.81
CA ASN A 112 4.22 0.63 -6.85
C ASN A 112 5.50 1.31 -6.33
N GLY A 113 6.56 1.23 -7.15
CA GLY A 113 7.88 1.76 -6.84
C GLY A 113 8.86 1.40 -7.95
N GLY A 114 9.79 2.30 -8.26
CA GLY A 114 10.69 2.18 -9.41
C GLY A 114 12.13 1.77 -9.08
N THR A 115 12.46 1.62 -7.79
CA THR A 115 13.82 1.74 -7.23
C THR A 115 14.46 3.12 -7.44
#